data_AF-A0AAF0MIL8-F1
#
_entry.id   AF-A0AAF0MIL8-F1
#
_cell.length_a   1.000
_cell.length_b   1.000
_cell.length_c   1.000
_cell.angle_alpha   90.00
_cell.angle_beta   90.00
_cell.angle_gamma   90.00
#
_symmetry.space_group_name_H-M   'P 1'
#
loop_
_entity.id
_entity.type
_entity.pdbx_description
1 polymer ?
#
loop_
_entity_poly.entity_id
_entity_poly.type
_entity_poly.pdbx_seq_one_letter_code
_entity_poly.pdbx_strand_id
1 'polypeptide(L)'
;MLGLLDGQSDGRFAYAIWWLPDDAGWPDAPDYEAGEYDLNYLQAGGTAERMSVDAQIVDGGQMRHFIVGRDHDVDEPLTESVTVAGTEHARHPAEVFDADEATELFFHYYEHRGTVPDGYVLRPLDLS
;
A
#
# COMPACT_ATOMS: atom_id res chain seq x y z
N MET A 1 5.02 7.75 11.32
CA MET A 1 4.73 8.58 10.12
C MET A 1 3.27 8.41 9.71
N LEU A 2 2.78 7.16 9.64
CA LEU A 2 1.37 6.81 9.42
C LEU A 2 0.41 7.47 10.42
N GLY A 3 0.76 7.54 11.70
CA GLY A 3 -0.03 8.23 12.73
C GLY A 3 -0.16 9.76 12.57
N LEU A 4 0.39 10.34 11.50
CA LEU A 4 0.25 11.77 11.17
C LEU A 4 -0.65 12.01 9.96
N LEU A 5 -1.25 10.96 9.38
CA LEU A 5 -2.15 11.10 8.25
C LEU A 5 -3.52 11.62 8.72
N ASP A 6 -4.09 12.55 7.97
CA ASP A 6 -5.37 13.23 8.24
C ASP A 6 -6.40 13.04 7.10
N GLY A 7 -6.04 12.30 6.05
CA GLY A 7 -6.91 11.98 4.92
C GLY A 7 -7.28 13.15 4.01
N GLN A 8 -6.81 14.38 4.29
CA GLN A 8 -7.22 15.58 3.57
C GLN A 8 -6.33 15.86 2.36
N SER A 9 -6.90 16.37 1.27
CA SER A 9 -6.15 16.68 0.03
C SER A 9 -5.12 17.81 0.20
N ASP A 10 -5.39 18.77 1.09
CA ASP A 10 -4.47 19.84 1.47
C ASP A 10 -3.59 19.48 2.68
N GLY A 11 -3.80 18.29 3.24
CA GLY A 11 -3.09 17.72 4.38
C GLY A 11 -2.20 16.54 4.01
N ARG A 12 -2.06 15.60 4.94
CA ARG A 12 -1.26 14.38 4.79
C ARG A 12 -2.20 13.21 4.60
N PHE A 13 -2.40 12.79 3.35
CA PHE A 13 -3.39 11.74 3.07
C PHE A 13 -2.78 10.37 2.77
N ALA A 14 -1.49 10.29 2.43
CA ALA A 14 -0.85 9.04 2.09
C ALA A 14 0.64 9.00 2.46
N TYR A 15 1.16 7.79 2.63
CA TYR A 15 2.57 7.50 2.80
C TYR A 15 2.92 6.21 2.07
N ALA A 16 4.00 6.21 1.29
CA ALA A 16 4.43 5.06 0.51
C ALA A 16 5.91 4.74 0.73
N ILE A 17 6.25 3.45 0.60
CA ILE A 17 7.60 2.94 0.59
C ILE A 17 7.81 2.04 -0.61
N TRP A 18 9.04 2.06 -1.14
CA TRP A 18 9.53 1.16 -2.17
C TRP A 18 10.58 0.25 -1.54
N TRP A 19 10.64 -0.99 -2.01
CA TRP A 19 11.75 -1.86 -1.61
C TRP A 19 12.91 -1.62 -2.58
N LEU A 20 14.11 -1.50 -2.02
CA LEU A 20 15.32 -1.23 -2.77
C LEU A 20 16.28 -2.44 -2.60
N PRO A 21 16.67 -3.13 -3.68
CA PRO A 21 17.73 -4.12 -3.65
C PRO A 21 19.05 -3.57 -3.11
N ASP A 22 19.86 -4.43 -2.47
CA ASP A 22 21.17 -4.02 -1.93
C ASP A 22 22.16 -3.55 -3.01
N ASP A 23 21.99 -4.04 -4.24
CA ASP A 23 22.80 -3.69 -5.42
C ASP A 23 22.17 -2.59 -6.29
N ALA A 24 21.04 -2.03 -5.88
CA ALA A 24 20.38 -0.96 -6.61
C ALA A 24 21.23 0.32 -6.62
N GLY A 25 21.22 0.99 -7.77
CA GLY A 25 21.80 2.32 -7.92
C GLY A 25 20.96 3.40 -7.25
N TRP A 26 21.51 4.61 -7.15
CA TRP A 26 20.72 5.78 -6.75
C TRP A 26 19.96 6.30 -7.96
N PRO A 27 18.65 6.61 -7.86
CA PRO A 27 17.86 7.14 -8.97
C PRO A 27 18.45 8.39 -9.63
N ASP A 28 19.19 9.20 -8.87
CA ASP A 28 19.84 10.42 -9.36
C ASP A 28 21.26 10.18 -9.92
N ALA A 29 21.73 8.94 -9.96
CA ALA A 29 23.04 8.60 -10.52
C ALA A 29 23.01 8.66 -12.06
N PRO A 30 24.10 9.12 -12.72
CA PRO A 30 24.15 9.26 -14.18
C PRO A 30 23.89 7.97 -14.97
N ASP A 31 24.21 6.82 -14.37
CA ASP A 31 24.09 5.49 -14.98
C ASP A 31 22.96 4.66 -14.33
N TYR A 32 21.96 5.34 -13.75
CA TYR A 32 20.81 4.67 -13.17
C TYR A 32 19.93 4.04 -14.24
N GLU A 33 19.72 2.73 -14.13
CA GLU A 33 18.77 1.98 -14.94
C GLU A 33 17.66 1.48 -14.02
N ALA A 34 16.42 1.87 -14.30
CA ALA A 34 15.28 1.47 -13.49
C ALA A 34 15.00 -0.03 -13.66
N GLY A 35 14.86 -0.74 -12.54
CA GLY A 35 14.46 -2.14 -12.50
C GLY A 35 12.96 -2.31 -12.29
N GLU A 36 12.45 -3.54 -12.42
CA GLU A 36 11.05 -3.84 -12.09
C GLU A 36 10.72 -3.52 -10.61
N TYR A 37 11.72 -3.58 -9.71
CA TYR A 37 11.56 -3.26 -8.29
C TYR A 37 11.15 -1.79 -8.06
N ASP A 38 11.50 -0.88 -8.97
CA ASP A 38 11.15 0.54 -8.87
C ASP A 38 9.65 0.81 -8.98
N LEU A 39 8.94 -0.14 -9.58
CA LEU A 39 7.50 -0.09 -9.76
C LEU A 39 6.78 -0.80 -8.61
N ASN A 40 7.48 -1.44 -7.67
CA ASN A 40 6.83 -2.11 -6.54
C ASN A 40 6.78 -1.17 -5.34
N TYR A 41 5.58 -0.93 -4.81
CA TYR A 41 5.42 -0.12 -3.60
C TYR A 41 4.33 -0.66 -2.68
N LEU A 42 4.46 -0.31 -1.40
CA LEU A 42 3.40 -0.36 -0.42
C LEU A 42 3.02 1.06 -0.02
N GLN A 43 1.73 1.36 -0.01
CA GLN A 43 1.20 2.67 0.37
C GLN A 43 0.09 2.49 1.42
N ALA A 44 0.04 3.39 2.39
CA ALA A 44 -1.12 3.61 3.23
C ALA A 44 -1.77 4.93 2.85
N GLY A 45 -3.09 4.95 2.70
CA GLY A 45 -3.89 6.17 2.49
C GLY A 45 -5.04 6.22 3.49
N GLY A 46 -5.30 7.39 4.08
CA GLY A 46 -6.34 7.52 5.11
C GLY A 46 -6.02 8.50 6.22
N THR A 47 -6.62 8.26 7.38
CA THR A 47 -6.23 8.88 8.66
C THR A 47 -5.47 7.87 9.54
N ALA A 48 -4.86 8.35 10.62
CA ALA A 48 -4.18 7.49 11.60
C ALA A 48 -5.08 6.36 12.16
N GLU A 49 -6.37 6.58 12.33
CA GLU A 49 -7.31 5.60 12.90
C GLU A 49 -7.96 4.71 11.84
N ARG A 50 -7.93 5.13 10.57
CA ARG A 50 -8.63 4.46 9.46
C ARG A 50 -7.89 4.68 8.16
N MET A 51 -7.13 3.69 7.74
CA MET A 51 -6.36 3.69 6.49
C MET A 51 -6.55 2.40 5.69
N SER A 52 -6.46 2.55 4.37
CA SER A 52 -6.31 1.46 3.40
C SER A 52 -4.81 1.25 3.18
N VAL A 53 -4.38 0.00 3.10
CA VAL A 53 -3.03 -0.34 2.63
C VAL A 53 -3.14 -0.92 1.22
N ASP A 54 -2.45 -0.32 0.27
CA ASP A 54 -2.48 -0.66 -1.14
C ASP A 54 -1.07 -1.06 -1.60
N ALA A 55 -0.98 -2.05 -2.48
CA ALA A 55 0.28 -2.52 -3.05
C ALA A 55 0.26 -2.43 -4.58
N GLN A 56 1.34 -1.92 -5.18
CA GLN A 56 1.61 -2.10 -6.61
C GLN A 56 2.65 -3.20 -6.76
N ILE A 57 2.35 -4.19 -7.60
CA ILE A 57 3.23 -5.33 -7.86
C ILE A 57 3.36 -5.51 -9.38
N VAL A 58 4.61 -5.56 -9.84
CA VAL A 58 4.99 -5.94 -11.20
C VAL A 58 5.42 -7.40 -11.17
N ASP A 59 4.79 -8.18 -12.05
CA ASP A 59 5.06 -9.60 -12.22
C ASP A 59 4.99 -9.93 -13.71
N GLY A 60 6.07 -10.44 -14.28
CA GLY A 60 6.19 -10.73 -15.71
C GLY A 60 5.96 -9.50 -16.60
N GLY A 61 6.38 -8.31 -16.15
CA GLY A 61 6.16 -7.04 -16.85
C GLY A 61 4.73 -6.47 -16.77
N GLN A 62 3.81 -7.14 -16.07
CA GLN A 62 2.46 -6.62 -15.85
C GLN A 62 2.34 -5.96 -14.48
N MET A 63 2.05 -4.66 -14.49
CA MET A 63 1.74 -3.88 -13.29
C MET A 63 0.30 -4.12 -12.84
N ARG A 64 0.11 -4.43 -11.56
CA ARG A 64 -1.20 -4.61 -10.93
C ARG A 64 -1.25 -3.88 -9.60
N HIS A 65 -2.42 -3.35 -9.26
CA HIS A 65 -2.68 -2.70 -7.99
C HIS A 65 -3.61 -3.58 -7.16
N PHE A 66 -3.33 -3.66 -5.87
CA PHE A 66 -4.08 -4.45 -4.92
C PHE A 66 -4.40 -3.63 -3.68
N ILE A 67 -5.56 -3.90 -3.10
CA ILE A 67 -5.86 -3.54 -1.71
C ILE A 67 -5.44 -4.73 -0.85
N VAL A 68 -4.67 -4.45 0.19
CA VAL A 68 -4.24 -5.43 1.20
C VAL A 68 -5.34 -5.55 2.24
N GLY A 69 -5.77 -6.77 2.54
CA GLY A 69 -6.71 -7.06 3.61
C GLY A 69 -6.23 -8.21 4.47
N ARG A 70 -6.68 -8.27 5.73
CA ARG A 70 -6.57 -9.48 6.55
C ARG A 70 -7.32 -10.64 5.87
N ASP A 71 -7.13 -11.87 6.32
CA ASP A 71 -7.87 -13.04 5.79
C ASP A 71 -9.40 -12.81 5.86
N HIS A 72 -10.05 -12.81 4.70
CA HIS A 72 -11.50 -12.62 4.53
C HIS A 72 -11.97 -13.10 3.15
N ASP A 73 -13.27 -13.23 2.98
CA ASP A 73 -13.89 -13.49 1.68
C ASP A 73 -14.05 -12.18 0.90
N VAL A 74 -13.39 -12.09 -0.26
CA VAL A 74 -13.39 -10.89 -1.13
C VAL A 74 -14.75 -10.61 -1.79
N ASP A 75 -15.68 -11.57 -1.73
CA ASP A 75 -17.05 -11.39 -2.21
C ASP A 75 -18.00 -10.80 -1.14
N GLU A 76 -17.50 -10.55 0.08
CA GLU A 76 -18.26 -9.86 1.13
C GLU A 76 -18.65 -8.42 0.73
N PRO A 77 -19.67 -7.81 1.36
CA PRO A 77 -20.01 -6.43 1.05
C PRO A 77 -18.93 -5.44 1.53
N LEU A 78 -18.69 -4.39 0.75
CA LEU A 78 -17.91 -3.22 1.17
C LEU A 78 -18.76 -2.36 2.12
N THR A 79 -18.55 -2.51 3.43
CA THR A 79 -19.36 -1.83 4.46
C THR A 79 -18.62 -0.70 5.17
N GLU A 80 -17.30 -0.58 4.97
CA GLU A 80 -16.49 0.47 5.56
C GLU A 80 -16.09 1.50 4.49
N SER A 81 -15.67 2.68 4.95
CA SER A 81 -15.03 3.68 4.11
C SER A 81 -13.72 4.20 4.72
N VAL A 82 -12.82 4.61 3.83
CA VAL A 82 -11.57 5.31 4.14
C VAL A 82 -11.49 6.58 3.30
N THR A 83 -11.22 7.72 3.94
CA THR A 83 -11.03 8.99 3.25
C THR A 83 -9.58 9.14 2.80
N VAL A 84 -9.32 9.17 1.49
CA VAL A 84 -7.99 9.43 0.94
C VAL A 84 -8.05 10.66 0.06
N ALA A 85 -7.21 11.65 0.35
CA ALA A 85 -7.17 12.95 -0.34
C ALA A 85 -8.57 13.60 -0.46
N GLY A 86 -9.35 13.55 0.63
CA GLY A 86 -10.71 14.09 0.69
C GLY A 86 -11.78 13.27 -0.06
N THR A 87 -11.44 12.10 -0.59
CA THR A 87 -12.35 11.21 -1.33
C THR A 87 -12.63 9.95 -0.51
N GLU A 88 -13.92 9.59 -0.39
CA GLU A 88 -14.33 8.35 0.26
C GLU A 88 -14.11 7.14 -0.66
N HIS A 89 -13.41 6.13 -0.16
CA HIS A 89 -13.23 4.85 -0.83
C HIS A 89 -13.87 3.73 -0.02
N ALA A 90 -14.78 2.98 -0.64
CA ALA A 90 -15.40 1.82 -0.01
C ALA A 90 -14.38 0.67 0.17
N ARG A 91 -14.47 -0.02 1.31
CA ARG A 91 -13.55 -1.09 1.73
C ARG A 91 -14.32 -2.22 2.44
N HIS A 92 -13.77 -3.42 2.39
CA HIS A 92 -14.19 -4.46 3.33
C HIS A 92 -13.68 -4.12 4.74
N PRO A 93 -14.35 -4.57 5.81
CA PRO A 93 -13.85 -4.39 7.18
C PRO A 93 -12.41 -4.89 7.37
N ALA A 94 -12.04 -5.98 6.71
CA ALA A 94 -10.70 -6.57 6.79
C ALA A 94 -9.59 -5.74 6.11
N GLU A 95 -9.95 -4.76 5.28
CA GLU A 95 -9.05 -3.88 4.53
C GLU A 95 -8.84 -2.51 5.19
N VAL A 96 -9.48 -2.27 6.34
CA VAL A 96 -9.28 -1.06 7.13
C VAL A 96 -8.33 -1.37 8.29
N PHE A 97 -7.32 -0.53 8.41
CA PHE A 97 -6.28 -0.62 9.44
C PHE A 97 -6.23 0.68 10.23
N ASP A 98 -5.83 0.59 11.49
CA ASP A 98 -5.24 1.75 12.15
C ASP A 98 -3.74 1.88 11.79
N ALA A 99 -3.11 2.96 12.26
CA ALA A 99 -1.71 3.25 11.98
C ALA A 99 -0.75 2.22 12.58
N ASP A 100 -1.07 1.60 13.71
CA ASP A 100 -0.20 0.62 14.35
C ASP A 100 -0.23 -0.69 13.55
N GLU A 101 -1.41 -1.16 13.16
CA GLU A 101 -1.60 -2.34 12.32
C GLU A 101 -0.97 -2.15 10.93
N ALA A 102 -1.15 -0.99 10.31
CA ALA A 102 -0.51 -0.68 9.03
C ALA A 102 1.02 -0.58 9.17
N THR A 103 1.52 -0.14 10.33
CA THR A 103 2.97 -0.08 10.58
C THR A 103 3.60 -1.48 10.56
N GLU A 104 2.90 -2.52 11.04
CA GLU A 104 3.37 -3.91 10.96
C GLU A 104 3.55 -4.37 9.50
N LEU A 105 2.62 -4.02 8.61
CA LEU A 105 2.73 -4.30 7.18
C LEU A 105 3.94 -3.59 6.54
N PHE A 106 4.19 -2.34 6.93
CA PHE A 106 5.33 -1.56 6.43
C PHE A 106 6.67 -2.15 6.89
N PHE A 107 6.77 -2.56 8.16
CA PHE A 107 7.96 -3.26 8.65
C PHE A 107 8.19 -4.58 7.93
N HIS A 108 7.13 -5.38 7.76
CA HIS A 108 7.25 -6.62 7.01
C HIS A 108 7.72 -6.38 5.57
N TYR A 109 7.11 -5.43 4.86
CA TYR A 109 7.51 -5.10 3.49
C TYR A 109 8.98 -4.70 3.39
N TYR A 110 9.45 -3.90 4.36
CA TYR A 110 10.87 -3.53 4.45
C TYR A 110 11.78 -4.74 4.72
N GLU A 111 11.44 -5.58 5.70
CA GLU A 111 12.27 -6.72 6.13
C GLU A 111 12.26 -7.88 5.12
N HIS A 112 11.17 -8.04 4.36
CA HIS A 112 10.91 -9.18 3.49
C HIS A 112 10.95 -8.83 2.00
N ARG A 113 11.79 -7.87 1.62
CA ARG A 113 12.08 -7.57 0.21
C ARG A 113 10.85 -7.16 -0.63
N GLY A 114 9.98 -6.34 -0.05
CA GLY A 114 8.82 -5.80 -0.73
C GLY A 114 7.65 -6.77 -0.88
N THR A 115 7.57 -7.80 -0.03
CA THR A 115 6.41 -8.71 0.00
C THR A 115 5.35 -8.23 0.98
N VAL A 116 4.11 -8.68 0.77
CA VAL A 116 3.04 -8.61 1.76
C VAL A 116 3.07 -9.90 2.59
N PRO A 117 2.78 -9.87 3.91
CA PRO A 117 2.83 -11.07 4.74
C PRO A 117 1.87 -12.18 4.28
N ASP A 118 2.29 -13.43 4.49
CA ASP A 118 1.41 -14.58 4.31
C ASP A 118 0.15 -14.46 5.19
N GLY A 119 -1.00 -14.90 4.67
CA GLY A 119 -2.29 -14.83 5.35
C GLY A 119 -3.04 -13.50 5.14
N TYR A 120 -2.44 -12.52 4.47
CA TYR A 120 -3.17 -11.38 3.92
C TYR A 120 -3.70 -11.71 2.52
N VAL A 121 -4.83 -11.10 2.20
CA VAL A 121 -5.50 -11.20 0.90
C VAL A 121 -5.17 -9.97 0.07
N LEU A 122 -4.84 -10.17 -1.20
CA LEU A 122 -4.63 -9.11 -2.18
C LEU A 122 -5.82 -9.03 -3.12
N ARG A 123 -6.75 -8.09 -2.87
CA ARG A 123 -7.89 -7.87 -3.75
C ARG A 123 -7.49 -6.92 -4.88
N PRO A 124 -7.66 -7.29 -6.16
CA PRO A 124 -7.34 -6.40 -7.27
C PRO A 124 -8.10 -5.08 -7.17
N LEU A 125 -7.38 -3.97 -7.32
CA LEU A 125 -7.96 -2.64 -7.43
C LEU A 125 -8.14 -2.31 -8.90
N ASP A 126 -9.39 -2.11 -9.31
CA ASP A 126 -9.70 -1.59 -10.63
C ASP A 126 -9.51 -0.06 -10.62
N LEU A 127 -8.63 0.42 -11.50
CA LEU A 127 -8.29 1.84 -11.65
C LEU A 127 -8.88 2.44 -12.95
N SER A 128 -9.81 1.73 -13.61
CA SER A 128 -10.45 2.16 -14.86
C SER A 128 -11.30 3.43 -14.73
#